data_AF-A0A0A9XCN6-F1
#
_entry.id   AF-A0A0A9XCN6-F1
#
_cell.length_a   1.000
_cell.length_b   1.000
_cell.length_c   1.000
_cell.angle_alpha   90.00
_cell.angle_beta   90.00
_cell.angle_gamma   90.00
#
_symmetry.space_group_name_H-M   'P 1'
#
loop_
_entity.id
_entity.type
_entity.pdbx_description
1 polymer ?
#
loop_
_entity_poly.entity_id
_entity_poly.type
_entity_poly.pdbx_seq_one_letter_code
_entity_poly.pdbx_strand_id
1 'polypeptide(L)'
;MTICHGLGSDGYDMQSLGETIAATLPYMLCVMPNSAQLPVTINNGYVMPAWYDIKEMISNTLYSKLHDGAAVLRSAEYINSLVATTCVKYKIPFSRVVYGGFSQGAAISLAAGLTTKHTPAGIACLSGYLAAAHVIVPRIINKHTPITFFHGRQDGVVPFVAAV
;
A
#
# COMPACT_ATOMS: atom_id res chain seq x y z
N MET A 1 -6.22 -10.85 3.29
CA MET A 1 -5.58 -9.52 3.37
C MET A 1 -4.32 -9.53 2.54
N THR A 2 -4.13 -8.55 1.67
CA THR A 2 -2.85 -8.37 0.95
C THR A 2 -2.03 -7.32 1.71
N ILE A 3 -0.82 -7.66 2.15
CA ILE A 3 0.02 -6.83 3.02
C ILE A 3 1.28 -6.40 2.25
N CYS A 4 1.35 -5.13 1.86
CA CYS A 4 2.46 -4.58 1.09
C CYS A 4 3.55 -4.02 2.02
N HIS A 5 4.80 -4.41 1.77
CA HIS A 5 5.96 -4.01 2.57
C HIS A 5 6.42 -2.56 2.33
N GLY A 6 7.27 -2.02 3.21
CA GLY A 6 7.87 -0.69 3.07
C GLY A 6 9.04 -0.64 2.08
N LEU A 7 9.58 0.56 1.84
CA LEU A 7 10.73 0.74 0.96
C LEU A 7 11.94 -0.09 1.44
N GLY A 8 12.64 -0.76 0.53
CA GLY A 8 13.87 -1.53 0.80
C GLY A 8 13.66 -2.89 1.47
N SER A 9 12.41 -3.24 1.78
CA SER A 9 11.99 -4.46 2.48
C SER A 9 11.43 -5.50 1.49
N ASP A 10 10.85 -6.59 1.98
CA ASP A 10 10.18 -7.60 1.15
C ASP A 10 8.93 -8.16 1.84
N GLY A 11 8.24 -9.09 1.17
CA GLY A 11 7.06 -9.76 1.72
C GLY A 11 7.36 -10.65 2.92
N TYR A 12 8.60 -11.12 3.09
CA TYR A 12 9.00 -11.93 4.24
C TYR A 12 9.05 -11.09 5.52
N ASP A 13 9.47 -9.83 5.43
CA ASP A 13 9.42 -8.90 6.58
C ASP A 13 7.99 -8.69 7.13
N MET A 14 6.96 -8.93 6.32
CA MET A 14 5.56 -8.84 6.74
C MET A 14 5.04 -10.13 7.39
N GLN A 15 5.83 -11.20 7.43
CA GLN A 15 5.41 -12.53 7.92
C GLN A 15 4.91 -12.46 9.36
N SER A 16 5.66 -11.84 10.26
CA SER A 16 5.30 -11.76 11.69
C SER A 16 3.94 -11.08 11.92
N LEU A 17 3.65 -10.02 11.15
CA LEU A 17 2.35 -9.35 11.14
C LEU A 17 1.26 -10.29 10.60
N GLY A 18 1.54 -10.98 9.47
CA GLY A 18 0.63 -11.95 8.88
C GLY A 18 0.27 -13.09 9.83
N GLU A 19 1.25 -13.63 10.55
CA GLU A 19 1.09 -14.69 11.56
C GLU A 19 0.28 -14.21 12.76
N THR A 20 0.54 -13.00 13.25
CA THR A 20 -0.23 -12.39 14.35
C THR A 20 -1.69 -12.21 13.97
N ILE A 21 -1.96 -11.76 12.75
CA ILE A 21 -3.32 -11.63 12.21
C ILE A 21 -3.97 -13.01 12.08
N ALA A 22 -3.26 -14.00 11.54
CA ALA A 22 -3.78 -15.36 11.37
C ALA A 22 -4.06 -16.05 12.72
N ALA A 23 -3.27 -15.77 13.76
CA ALA A 23 -3.52 -16.28 15.11
C ALA A 23 -4.83 -15.75 15.70
N THR A 24 -5.19 -14.50 15.40
CA THR A 24 -6.43 -13.87 15.88
C THR A 24 -7.63 -14.17 14.96
N LEU A 25 -7.38 -14.27 13.66
CA LEU A 25 -8.35 -14.47 12.59
C LEU A 25 -7.91 -15.68 11.75
N PRO A 26 -8.11 -16.93 12.23
CA PRO A 26 -7.57 -18.14 11.59
C PRO A 26 -8.13 -18.42 10.19
N TYR A 27 -9.22 -17.75 9.81
CA TYR A 27 -9.82 -17.80 8.47
C TYR A 27 -9.24 -16.75 7.50
N MET A 28 -8.29 -15.91 7.95
CA MET A 28 -7.68 -14.89 7.11
C MET A 28 -6.57 -15.49 6.26
N LEU A 29 -6.72 -15.41 4.94
CA LEU A 29 -5.61 -15.64 4.01
C LEU A 29 -4.77 -14.36 3.90
N CYS A 30 -3.52 -14.40 4.37
CA CYS A 30 -2.55 -13.32 4.19
C CYS A 30 -1.70 -13.54 2.94
N VAL A 31 -1.64 -12.53 2.06
CA VAL A 31 -0.79 -12.51 0.87
C VAL A 31 0.22 -11.38 1.02
N MET A 32 1.51 -11.70 0.91
CA MET A 32 2.61 -10.76 1.15
C MET A 32 3.48 -10.66 -0.11
N PRO A 33 3.10 -9.82 -1.08
CA PRO A 33 3.83 -9.70 -2.33
C PRO A 33 5.15 -8.96 -2.17
N ASN A 34 6.09 -9.26 -3.07
CA ASN A 34 7.30 -8.47 -3.26
C ASN A 34 7.07 -7.37 -4.30
N SER A 35 7.67 -6.22 -4.07
CA SER A 35 7.83 -5.17 -5.08
C SER A 35 8.93 -5.51 -6.10
N ALA A 36 9.04 -4.69 -7.14
CA ALA A 36 10.16 -4.76 -8.08
C ALA A 36 11.43 -4.13 -7.48
N GLN A 37 12.59 -4.46 -8.06
CA GLN A 37 13.86 -3.78 -7.77
C GLN A 37 13.96 -2.52 -8.64
N LEU A 38 14.06 -1.34 -8.02
CA LEU A 38 14.10 -0.06 -8.73
C LEU A 38 15.18 0.86 -8.11
N PRO A 39 15.81 1.74 -8.91
CA PRO A 39 16.64 2.80 -8.36
C PRO A 39 15.79 3.81 -7.58
N VAL A 40 16.26 4.22 -6.41
CA VAL A 40 15.53 5.14 -5.52
C VAL A 40 16.29 6.45 -5.34
N THR A 41 15.68 7.54 -5.75
CA THR A 41 16.31 8.87 -5.83
C THR A 41 16.75 9.40 -4.46
N ILE A 42 15.91 9.33 -3.41
CA ILE A 42 16.32 9.74 -2.05
C ILE A 42 17.49 8.92 -1.49
N ASN A 43 17.76 7.74 -2.07
CA ASN A 43 18.86 6.85 -1.70
C ASN A 43 19.98 6.89 -2.75
N ASN A 44 20.19 8.03 -3.40
CA ASN A 44 21.25 8.25 -4.39
C ASN A 44 21.23 7.25 -5.57
N GLY A 45 20.03 6.82 -5.98
CA GLY A 45 19.84 5.89 -7.09
C GLY A 45 20.14 4.43 -6.76
N TYR A 46 20.36 4.09 -5.49
CA TYR A 46 20.56 2.70 -5.07
C TYR A 46 19.36 1.83 -5.47
N VAL A 47 19.64 0.67 -6.07
CA VAL A 47 18.61 -0.28 -6.50
C VAL A 47 18.19 -1.15 -5.33
N MET A 48 16.92 -1.07 -4.96
CA MET A 48 16.34 -1.81 -3.85
C MET A 48 14.87 -2.17 -4.13
N PRO A 49 14.25 -3.06 -3.34
CA PRO A 49 12.81 -3.27 -3.42
C PRO A 49 12.06 -1.95 -3.23
N ALA A 50 11.28 -1.55 -4.24
CA ALA A 50 10.48 -0.35 -4.19
C ALA A 50 9.23 -0.47 -5.05
N TRP A 51 8.13 0.09 -4.55
CA TRP A 51 6.87 0.16 -5.29
C TRP A 51 6.82 1.32 -6.29
N TYR A 52 7.60 2.37 -6.04
CA TYR A 52 7.77 3.54 -6.89
C TYR A 52 9.00 4.32 -6.42
N ASP A 53 9.52 5.18 -7.28
CA ASP A 53 10.63 6.05 -6.91
C ASP A 53 10.17 7.19 -5.98
N ILE A 54 10.87 7.34 -4.85
CA ILE A 54 10.70 8.47 -3.94
C ILE A 54 11.78 9.49 -4.29
N LYS A 55 11.35 10.62 -4.87
CA LYS A 55 12.24 11.67 -5.37
C LYS A 55 12.69 12.67 -4.32
N GLU A 56 11.88 12.84 -3.29
CA GLU A 56 12.14 13.74 -2.17
C GLU A 56 11.56 13.13 -0.89
N MET A 57 12.11 13.54 0.25
CA MET A 57 11.58 13.13 1.54
C MET A 57 10.14 13.63 1.70
N ILE A 58 9.29 12.79 2.27
CA ILE A 58 7.90 13.11 2.51
C ILE A 58 7.85 14.24 3.53
N SER A 59 7.46 15.42 3.06
CA SER A 59 7.33 16.61 3.90
C SER A 59 5.86 16.91 4.18
N ASN A 60 5.64 17.97 4.95
CA ASN A 60 4.37 18.47 5.45
C ASN A 60 3.37 18.80 4.32
N THR A 61 3.83 18.85 3.08
CA THR A 61 2.95 19.09 1.93
C THR A 61 2.43 17.78 1.39
N LEU A 62 1.15 17.52 1.70
CA LEU A 62 0.16 16.61 1.09
C LEU A 62 0.22 16.41 -0.45
N TYR A 63 1.06 17.18 -1.15
CA TYR A 63 1.03 17.38 -2.58
C TYR A 63 2.44 17.41 -3.16
N SER A 64 3.31 16.48 -2.75
CA SER A 64 4.46 16.15 -3.59
C SER A 64 3.93 15.65 -4.93
N LYS A 65 3.72 16.59 -5.87
CA LYS A 65 3.44 16.34 -7.29
C LYS A 65 4.62 15.61 -7.97
N LEU A 66 5.68 15.32 -7.21
CA LEU A 66 6.93 14.74 -7.67
C LEU A 66 6.93 13.21 -7.61
N HIS A 67 6.00 12.58 -6.87
CA HIS A 67 5.83 11.14 -6.97
C HIS A 67 5.37 10.74 -8.37
N ASP A 68 6.04 9.74 -8.96
CA ASP A 68 5.67 9.18 -10.26
C ASP A 68 4.31 8.48 -10.15
N GLY A 69 3.25 9.21 -10.48
CA GLY A 69 1.89 8.69 -10.45
C GLY A 69 1.66 7.49 -11.38
N ALA A 70 2.44 7.37 -12.47
CA ALA A 70 2.36 6.20 -13.33
C ALA A 70 2.97 4.97 -12.63
N ALA A 71 4.08 5.12 -11.91
CA ALA A 71 4.65 4.03 -11.10
C ALA A 71 3.72 3.59 -9.97
N VAL A 72 3.10 4.55 -9.26
CA VAL A 72 2.11 4.25 -8.20
C VAL A 72 0.93 3.47 -8.79
N LEU A 73 0.40 3.90 -9.94
CA LEU A 73 -0.70 3.18 -10.62
C LEU A 73 -0.29 1.78 -11.08
N ARG A 74 0.91 1.60 -11.65
CA ARG A 74 1.40 0.26 -12.06
C ARG A 74 1.49 -0.69 -10.87
N SER A 75 2.01 -0.23 -9.74
CA SER A 75 2.08 -1.02 -8.52
C SER A 75 0.69 -1.32 -7.94
N ALA A 76 -0.22 -0.35 -7.95
CA ALA A 76 -1.61 -0.58 -7.55
C ALA A 76 -2.32 -1.62 -8.45
N GLU A 77 -2.08 -1.57 -9.77
CA GLU A 77 -2.63 -2.53 -10.73
C GLU A 77 -2.05 -3.93 -10.53
N TYR A 78 -0.74 -4.05 -10.26
CA TYR A 78 -0.13 -5.31 -9.88
C TYR A 78 -0.80 -5.90 -8.64
N ILE A 79 -0.99 -5.13 -7.57
CA ILE A 79 -1.69 -5.59 -6.36
C ILE A 79 -3.13 -6.01 -6.66
N ASN A 80 -3.86 -5.24 -7.47
CA ASN A 80 -5.23 -5.57 -7.88
C ASN A 80 -5.29 -6.87 -8.71
N SER A 81 -4.30 -7.13 -9.57
CA SER A 81 -4.20 -8.37 -10.33
C SER A 81 -3.94 -9.59 -9.43
N LEU A 82 -3.11 -9.42 -8.40
CA LEU A 82 -2.81 -10.45 -7.42
C LEU A 82 -4.03 -10.76 -6.56
N VAL A 83 -4.74 -9.72 -6.10
CA VAL A 83 -6.01 -9.86 -5.37
C VAL A 83 -7.03 -10.61 -6.22
N ALA A 84 -7.21 -10.23 -7.49
CA ALA A 84 -8.15 -10.91 -8.38
C ALA A 84 -7.81 -12.40 -8.57
N THR A 85 -6.53 -12.70 -8.85
CA THR A 85 -6.05 -14.07 -9.01
C THR A 85 -6.26 -14.89 -7.74
N THR A 86 -5.95 -14.31 -6.58
CA THR A 86 -6.13 -14.95 -5.27
C THR A 86 -7.61 -15.20 -4.99
N CYS A 87 -8.47 -14.21 -5.22
CA CYS A 87 -9.91 -14.34 -4.97
C CYS A 87 -10.54 -15.42 -5.83
N VAL A 88 -10.17 -15.51 -7.11
CA VAL A 88 -10.64 -16.58 -8.00
C VAL A 88 -10.13 -17.94 -7.52
N LYS A 89 -8.83 -18.07 -7.25
CA LYS A 89 -8.20 -19.33 -6.82
C LYS A 89 -8.81 -19.89 -5.54
N TYR A 90 -9.01 -19.04 -4.54
CA TYR A 90 -9.48 -19.43 -3.21
C TYR A 90 -10.97 -19.17 -2.99
N LYS A 91 -11.72 -18.77 -4.04
CA LYS A 91 -13.16 -18.47 -4.00
C LYS A 91 -13.55 -17.46 -2.92
N ILE A 92 -12.74 -16.40 -2.76
CA ILE A 92 -12.96 -15.34 -1.78
C ILE A 92 -13.80 -14.23 -2.43
N PRO A 93 -14.95 -13.83 -1.87
CA PRO A 93 -15.69 -12.67 -2.35
C PRO A 93 -14.85 -11.40 -2.21
N PHE A 94 -14.86 -10.54 -3.24
CA PHE A 94 -14.10 -9.28 -3.20
C PHE A 94 -14.50 -8.36 -2.03
N SER A 95 -15.76 -8.44 -1.58
CA SER A 95 -16.27 -7.75 -0.39
C SER A 95 -15.65 -8.19 0.93
N ARG A 96 -14.78 -9.22 0.92
CA ARG A 96 -13.99 -9.66 2.09
C ARG A 96 -12.51 -9.30 1.96
N VAL A 97 -12.11 -8.64 0.88
CA VAL A 97 -10.71 -8.26 0.66
C VAL A 97 -10.36 -7.06 1.52
N VAL A 98 -9.22 -7.15 2.20
CA VAL A 98 -8.59 -6.03 2.89
C VAL A 98 -7.24 -5.76 2.22
N TYR A 99 -7.02 -4.51 1.82
CA TYR A 99 -5.71 -4.03 1.38
C TYR A 99 -4.97 -3.47 2.59
N GLY A 100 -3.73 -3.88 2.82
CA GLY A 100 -2.94 -3.43 3.96
C GLY A 100 -1.50 -3.17 3.57
N GLY A 101 -0.80 -2.31 4.30
CA GLY A 101 0.62 -2.15 4.06
C GLY A 101 1.27 -1.16 5.02
N PHE A 102 2.60 -1.18 5.01
CA PHE A 102 3.45 -0.31 5.81
C PHE A 102 4.19 0.71 4.94
N SER A 103 4.24 1.98 5.38
CA SER A 103 5.00 3.05 4.73
C SER A 103 4.72 3.15 3.21
N GLN A 104 5.70 2.89 2.36
CA GLN A 104 5.52 2.88 0.90
C GLN A 104 4.44 1.87 0.45
N GLY A 105 4.37 0.69 1.07
CA GLY A 105 3.34 -0.31 0.81
C GLY A 105 1.96 0.14 1.26
N ALA A 106 1.86 0.96 2.31
CA ALA A 106 0.59 1.55 2.74
C ALA A 106 0.04 2.51 1.67
N ALA A 107 0.92 3.31 1.05
CA ALA A 107 0.55 4.20 -0.04
C ALA A 107 0.02 3.43 -1.27
N ILE A 108 0.64 2.29 -1.60
CA ILE A 108 0.14 1.41 -2.66
C ILE A 108 -1.19 0.75 -2.28
N SER A 109 -1.35 0.32 -1.04
CA SER A 109 -2.60 -0.27 -0.56
C SER A 109 -3.77 0.72 -0.59
N LEU A 110 -3.52 2.01 -0.29
CA LEU A 110 -4.48 3.09 -0.53
C LEU A 110 -4.83 3.22 -2.01
N ALA A 111 -3.81 3.36 -2.87
CA ALA A 111 -4.02 3.50 -4.31
C ALA A 111 -4.80 2.32 -4.90
N ALA A 112 -4.43 1.08 -4.56
CA ALA A 112 -5.08 -0.13 -5.04
C ALA A 112 -6.53 -0.25 -4.55
N GLY A 113 -6.76 -0.11 -3.25
CA GLY A 113 -8.09 -0.26 -2.65
C GLY A 113 -9.07 0.85 -3.04
N LEU A 114 -8.59 2.08 -3.26
CA LEU A 114 -9.44 3.20 -3.68
C LEU A 114 -9.83 3.13 -5.16
N THR A 115 -8.96 2.58 -6.01
CA THR A 115 -9.12 2.59 -7.48
C THR A 115 -9.53 1.24 -8.08
N THR A 116 -9.57 0.17 -7.29
CA THR A 116 -10.02 -1.15 -7.75
C THR A 116 -11.50 -1.13 -8.16
N LYS A 117 -11.84 -1.90 -9.20
CA LYS A 117 -13.23 -2.01 -9.72
C LYS A 117 -14.18 -2.78 -8.80
N HIS A 118 -13.64 -3.47 -7.78
CA HIS A 118 -14.42 -4.22 -6.81
C HIS A 118 -14.57 -3.43 -5.53
N THR A 119 -15.60 -3.69 -4.72
CA THR A 119 -15.76 -3.05 -3.41
C THR A 119 -15.06 -3.89 -2.34
N PRO A 120 -13.91 -3.48 -1.79
CA PRO A 120 -13.24 -4.20 -0.70
C PRO A 120 -13.93 -3.99 0.65
N ALA A 121 -13.59 -4.83 1.63
CA ALA A 121 -14.02 -4.69 3.02
C ALA A 121 -13.38 -3.48 3.71
N GLY A 122 -12.14 -3.13 3.33
CA GLY A 122 -11.42 -2.03 3.95
C GLY A 122 -9.98 -1.89 3.48
N ILE A 123 -9.34 -0.81 3.93
CA ILE A 123 -7.93 -0.51 3.74
C ILE A 123 -7.28 -0.25 5.11
N ALA A 124 -6.16 -0.90 5.40
CA ALA A 124 -5.35 -0.67 6.59
C ALA A 124 -4.05 0.04 6.19
N CYS A 125 -3.90 1.29 6.62
CA CYS A 125 -2.73 2.11 6.31
C CYS A 125 -1.84 2.22 7.57
N LEU A 126 -0.64 1.64 7.53
CA LEU A 126 0.31 1.68 8.65
C LEU A 126 1.49 2.60 8.28
N SER A 127 1.67 3.69 9.03
CA SER A 127 2.69 4.72 8.78
C SER A 127 2.73 5.23 7.34
N GLY A 128 1.56 5.38 6.71
CA GLY A 128 1.44 5.68 5.28
C GLY A 128 0.98 7.10 4.97
N TYR A 129 0.73 7.33 3.68
CA TYR A 129 0.29 8.59 3.10
C TYR A 129 -0.36 8.34 1.72
N LEU A 130 -1.16 9.27 1.22
CA LEU A 130 -1.72 9.19 -0.12
C LEU A 130 -0.71 9.63 -1.19
N ALA A 131 0.04 8.68 -1.75
CA ALA A 131 0.97 8.95 -2.85
C ALA A 131 0.26 9.35 -4.15
N ALA A 132 0.89 10.27 -4.91
CA ALA A 132 0.41 10.73 -6.22
C ALA A 132 -1.08 11.13 -6.22
N ALA A 133 -1.55 11.85 -5.19
CA ALA A 133 -2.96 12.24 -5.03
C ALA A 133 -3.58 12.89 -6.28
N HIS A 134 -2.81 13.68 -7.03
CA HIS A 134 -3.23 14.31 -8.30
C HIS A 134 -3.64 13.29 -9.38
N VAL A 135 -3.14 12.06 -9.32
CA VAL A 135 -3.50 10.94 -10.21
C VAL A 135 -4.54 10.03 -9.58
N ILE A 136 -4.42 9.75 -8.27
CA ILE A 136 -5.28 8.79 -7.56
C ILE A 136 -6.66 9.37 -7.28
N VAL A 137 -6.77 10.61 -6.79
CA VAL A 137 -8.06 11.22 -6.39
C VAL A 137 -9.08 11.22 -7.53
N PRO A 138 -8.74 11.62 -8.78
CA PRO A 138 -9.68 11.55 -9.90
C PRO A 138 -10.13 10.12 -10.28
N ARG A 139 -9.41 9.08 -9.80
CA ARG A 139 -9.65 7.67 -10.10
C ARG A 139 -10.32 6.92 -8.95
N ILE A 140 -10.68 7.59 -7.86
CA ILE A 140 -11.33 6.93 -6.72
C ILE A 140 -12.70 6.41 -7.15
N ILE A 141 -12.86 5.09 -7.09
CA ILE A 141 -14.12 4.37 -7.31
C ILE A 141 -14.78 4.10 -5.96
N ASN A 142 -14.00 3.60 -4.99
CA ASN A 142 -14.52 3.11 -3.72
C ASN A 142 -14.54 4.20 -2.63
N LYS A 143 -15.42 5.20 -2.79
CA LYS A 143 -15.53 6.37 -1.89
C LYS A 143 -16.00 6.05 -0.46
N HIS A 144 -16.61 4.89 -0.26
CA HIS A 144 -17.20 4.48 1.01
C HIS A 144 -16.45 3.31 1.69
N THR A 145 -15.35 2.85 1.09
CA THR A 145 -14.52 1.82 1.71
C THR A 145 -13.96 2.34 3.03
N PRO A 146 -14.13 1.61 4.15
CA PRO A 146 -13.52 1.98 5.41
C PRO A 146 -11.99 2.01 5.30
N ILE A 147 -11.36 3.07 5.80
CA ILE A 147 -9.90 3.20 5.87
C ILE A 147 -9.51 3.38 7.33
N THR A 148 -8.64 2.51 7.82
CA THR A 148 -8.07 2.63 9.16
C THR A 148 -6.61 3.02 9.05
N PHE A 149 -6.26 4.17 9.62
CA PHE A 149 -4.89 4.65 9.71
C PHE A 149 -4.29 4.33 11.08
N PHE A 150 -3.08 3.80 11.08
CA PHE A 150 -2.23 3.62 12.25
C PHE A 150 -0.95 4.41 12.02
N HIS A 151 -0.66 5.42 12.85
CA HIS A 151 0.50 6.29 12.64
C HIS A 151 1.15 6.70 13.95
N GLY A 152 2.48 6.67 13.99
CA GLY A 152 3.25 7.13 15.14
C GLY A 152 3.26 8.66 15.22
N ARG A 153 2.94 9.23 16.39
CA ARG A 153 2.97 10.70 16.58
C ARG A 153 4.37 11.30 16.50
N GLN A 154 5.40 10.48 16.69
CA GLN A 154 6.81 10.85 16.67
C GLN A 154 7.55 10.29 15.45
N ASP A 155 6.81 9.90 14.40
CA ASP A 155 7.41 9.37 13.17
C ASP A 155 8.21 10.48 12.47
N GLY A 156 9.54 10.31 12.43
CA GLY A 156 10.47 11.23 11.80
C GLY A 156 10.73 10.95 10.31
N VAL A 157 10.13 9.89 9.76
CA VAL A 157 10.30 9.48 8.35
C VAL A 157 9.07 9.88 7.54
N VAL A 158 7.88 9.51 8.02
CA VAL A 158 6.60 9.97 7.50
C VAL A 158 5.95 10.81 8.58
N PRO A 159 6.08 12.16 8.53
CA PRO A 159 5.53 13.02 9.58
C PRO A 159 4.05 12.75 9.80
N PHE A 160 3.59 12.78 11.05
CA PHE A 160 2.18 12.49 11.40
C PHE A 160 1.17 13.33 10.60
N VAL A 161 1.54 14.56 10.23
CA VAL A 161 0.70 15.45 9.40
C VAL A 161 0.51 14.99 7.95
N ALA A 162 1.33 14.04 7.48
CA ALA A 162 1.23 13.41 6.16
C ALA A 162 0.32 12.16 6.15
N ALA A 163 -0.17 11.72 7.31
CA ALA A 163 -1.11 10.61 7.46
C ALA A 163 -2.54 11.08 7.15
N VAL A 164 -2.92 11.04 5.88
CA VAL A 164 -4.17 11.61 5.33
C VAL A 164 -4.70 10.78 4.17
#